data_AF-A0A9X1SZV8-F1
#
_entry.id   AF-A0A9X1SZV8-F1
#
_cell.length_a   1.000
_cell.length_b   1.000
_cell.length_c   1.000
_cell.angle_alpha   90.00
_cell.angle_beta   90.00
_cell.angle_gamma   90.00
#
_symmetry.space_group_name_H-M   'P 1'
#
loop_
_entity.id
_entity.type
_entity.pdbx_description
1 polymer ?
#
loop_
_entity_poly.entity_id
_entity_poly.type
_entity_poly.pdbx_seq_one_letter_code
_entity_poly.pdbx_strand_id
1 'polypeptide(L)'
;MSLAHPIRPGRSASTGSVGLRIDVAEVMHEEDGRNDWVTVEDYRRSEPDPLHLGAAEQLQHLVAHHPDAIVTLSRLCDQETMLGVVRVLPVALDRYGIVLRVETLREHRDVRLAFRRRVDSGTEAAAELRHLLAEGSRRRPCAPH
;
A
#
# COMPACT_ATOMS: atom_id res chain seq x y z
N MET A 1 30.87 13.14 -32.93
CA MET A 1 29.68 12.66 -33.69
C MET A 1 28.52 12.71 -32.71
N SER A 2 27.85 13.85 -32.49
CA SER A 2 26.60 14.31 -33.14
C SER A 2 25.62 13.14 -33.38
N LEU A 3 24.43 13.10 -32.78
CA LEU A 3 23.30 13.94 -33.18
C LEU A 3 22.35 14.27 -32.00
N ALA A 4 22.18 15.56 -31.75
CA ALA A 4 21.07 16.10 -30.98
C ALA A 4 19.81 16.15 -31.86
N HIS A 5 18.69 15.59 -31.39
CA HIS A 5 17.37 15.78 -31.98
C HIS A 5 16.71 17.03 -31.37
N PRO A 6 16.37 18.07 -32.14
CA PRO A 6 15.63 19.20 -31.60
C PRO A 6 14.14 18.85 -31.48
N ILE A 7 13.64 18.83 -30.25
CA ILE A 7 12.19 18.75 -29.96
C ILE A 7 11.58 20.12 -30.28
N ARG A 8 10.63 20.16 -31.21
CA ARG A 8 9.86 21.37 -31.54
C ARG A 8 8.76 21.60 -30.49
N PRO A 9 8.62 22.81 -29.91
CA PRO A 9 7.46 23.13 -29.10
C PRO A 9 6.24 23.39 -30.00
N GLY A 10 5.17 22.62 -29.76
CA GLY A 10 3.84 22.94 -30.30
C GLY A 10 3.31 24.20 -29.61
N ARG A 11 3.07 25.26 -30.39
CA ARG A 11 2.38 26.47 -29.93
C ARG A 11 0.89 26.16 -29.77
N SER A 12 0.37 26.36 -28.56
CA SER A 12 -1.04 26.74 -28.37
C SER A 12 -1.08 27.98 -27.49
N ALA A 13 -1.81 29.00 -27.93
CA ALA A 13 -1.95 30.26 -27.24
C ALA A 13 -3.36 30.36 -26.63
N SER A 14 -3.43 30.32 -25.29
CA SER A 14 -4.42 31.04 -24.47
C SER A 14 -4.05 30.87 -22.99
N THR A 15 -3.93 31.99 -22.27
CA THR A 15 -3.50 32.12 -20.85
C THR A 15 -2.17 31.43 -20.54
N GLY A 16 -1.07 32.19 -20.64
CA GLY A 16 0.31 31.70 -20.67
C GLY A 16 0.67 30.72 -19.54
N SER A 17 0.50 29.43 -19.80
CA SER A 17 1.02 28.36 -18.97
C SER A 17 2.50 28.14 -19.32
N VAL A 18 3.36 28.30 -18.33
CA VAL A 18 4.76 27.87 -18.43
C VAL A 18 4.82 26.39 -18.10
N GLY A 19 5.20 25.56 -19.06
CA GLY A 19 5.46 24.15 -18.82
C GLY A 19 6.84 23.97 -18.18
N LEU A 20 6.89 23.47 -16.95
CA LEU A 20 8.12 23.04 -16.30
C LEU A 20 8.28 21.53 -16.47
N ARG A 21 9.47 21.09 -16.86
CA ARG A 21 9.86 19.68 -16.84
C ARG A 21 10.83 19.45 -15.68
N ILE A 22 10.51 18.49 -14.83
CA ILE A 22 11.39 18.04 -13.75
C ILE A 22 12.05 16.75 -14.21
N ASP A 23 13.38 16.73 -14.16
CA ASP A 23 14.18 15.53 -14.39
C ASP A 23 14.51 14.86 -13.07
N VAL A 24 14.11 13.59 -12.93
CA VAL A 24 14.44 12.78 -11.76
C VAL A 24 15.95 12.48 -11.81
N ALA A 25 16.68 13.05 -10.85
CA ALA A 25 18.11 12.82 -10.69
C ALA A 25 18.41 11.61 -9.79
N GLU A 26 17.65 11.47 -8.71
CA GLU A 26 17.83 10.42 -7.70
C GLU A 26 16.47 10.04 -7.10
N VAL A 27 16.36 8.80 -6.63
CA VAL A 27 15.15 8.29 -5.98
C VAL A 27 15.56 7.58 -4.70
N MET A 28 14.97 8.00 -3.59
CA MET A 28 15.10 7.35 -2.28
C MET A 28 13.72 6.83 -1.88
N HIS A 29 13.67 5.56 -1.50
CA HIS A 29 12.47 4.92 -0.97
C HIS A 29 12.59 4.85 0.55
N GLU A 30 11.59 5.34 1.27
CA GLU A 30 11.48 5.25 2.72
C GLU A 30 10.37 4.27 3.09
N GLU A 31 10.68 3.25 3.88
CA GLU A 31 9.73 2.28 4.44
C GLU A 31 10.06 2.03 5.91
N ASP A 32 9.13 2.31 6.82
CA ASP A 32 9.32 2.17 8.27
C ASP A 32 10.61 2.81 8.82
N GLY A 33 10.97 3.98 8.26
CA GLY A 33 12.18 4.72 8.62
C GLY A 33 13.48 4.14 8.04
N ARG A 34 13.40 3.06 7.24
CA ARG A 34 14.52 2.56 6.44
C ARG A 34 14.54 3.28 5.09
N ASN A 35 15.73 3.75 4.70
CA ASN A 35 15.94 4.42 3.43
C ASN A 35 16.78 3.55 2.49
N ASP A 36 16.27 3.31 1.29
CA ASP A 36 16.95 2.57 0.23
C ASP A 36 17.03 3.43 -1.04
N TRP A 37 18.21 3.49 -1.66
CA TRP A 37 18.38 4.21 -2.92
C TRP A 37 17.90 3.33 -4.09
N VAL A 38 17.06 3.92 -4.94
CA VAL A 38 16.53 3.30 -6.15
C VAL A 38 17.16 3.99 -7.35
N THR A 39 17.65 3.21 -8.32
CA THR A 39 18.20 3.80 -9.54
C THR A 39 17.08 4.49 -10.33
N VAL A 40 17.42 5.56 -11.04
CA VAL A 40 16.45 6.25 -11.91
C VAL A 40 15.91 5.32 -13.01
N GLU A 41 16.70 4.33 -13.45
CA GLU A 41 16.27 3.32 -14.41
C GLU A 41 15.21 2.39 -13.81
N ASP A 42 15.45 1.87 -12.62
CA ASP A 42 14.48 0.99 -11.93
C ASP A 42 13.18 1.75 -11.63
N TYR A 43 13.28 3.00 -11.17
CA TYR A 43 12.11 3.86 -10.96
C TYR A 43 11.32 4.06 -12.27
N ARG A 44 11.99 4.37 -13.38
CA ARG A 44 11.33 4.59 -14.69
C ARG A 44 10.70 3.31 -15.26
N ARG A 45 11.25 2.14 -14.94
CA ARG A 45 10.73 0.84 -15.35
C ARG A 45 9.61 0.32 -14.44
N SER A 46 9.49 0.88 -13.24
CA SER A 46 8.44 0.49 -12.30
C SER A 46 7.07 0.91 -12.81
N GLU A 47 6.07 0.10 -12.50
CA GLU A 47 4.68 0.40 -12.79
C GLU A 47 3.96 0.78 -11.48
N PRO A 48 3.10 1.82 -11.49
CA PRO A 48 2.23 2.10 -10.36
C PRO A 48 1.40 0.86 -9.97
N ASP A 49 1.09 0.71 -8.68
CA ASP A 49 0.23 -0.37 -8.22
C ASP A 49 -1.16 -0.33 -8.90
N PRO A 50 -1.76 -1.42 -9.39
CA PRO A 50 -3.04 -1.36 -10.10
C PRO A 50 -4.17 -0.91 -9.18
N LEU A 51 -3.99 -1.02 -7.85
CA LEU A 51 -4.97 -0.61 -6.85
C LEU A 51 -4.78 0.85 -6.40
N HIS A 52 -3.73 1.56 -6.84
CA HIS A 52 -3.35 2.88 -6.30
C HIS A 52 -4.49 3.91 -6.28
N LEU A 53 -5.37 3.91 -7.29
CA LEU A 53 -6.49 4.86 -7.37
C LEU A 53 -7.62 4.56 -6.38
N GLY A 54 -7.84 3.29 -6.04
CA GLY A 54 -8.98 2.84 -5.23
C GLY A 54 -8.63 2.41 -3.80
N ALA A 55 -7.33 2.26 -3.49
CA ALA A 55 -6.89 1.72 -2.21
C ALA A 55 -7.41 2.53 -1.01
N ALA A 56 -7.38 3.87 -1.09
CA ALA A 56 -7.83 4.73 0.00
C ALA A 56 -9.33 4.55 0.30
N GLU A 57 -10.18 4.53 -0.73
CA GLU A 57 -11.63 4.31 -0.58
C GLU A 57 -11.91 2.92 -0.01
N GLN A 58 -11.19 1.89 -0.47
CA GLN A 58 -11.34 0.53 0.03
C GLN A 58 -10.96 0.40 1.51
N LEU A 59 -9.86 1.02 1.93
CA LEU A 59 -9.43 1.04 3.33
C LEU A 59 -10.46 1.78 4.21
N GLN A 60 -10.96 2.92 3.73
CA GLN A 60 -12.02 3.67 4.43
C GLN A 60 -13.31 2.86 4.55
N HIS A 61 -13.72 2.18 3.48
CA HIS A 61 -14.90 1.31 3.49
C HIS A 61 -14.74 0.16 4.50
N LEU A 62 -13.56 -0.47 4.53
CA LEU A 62 -13.23 -1.54 5.48
C LEU A 62 -13.34 -1.05 6.93
N VAL A 63 -12.79 0.13 7.24
CA VAL A 63 -12.87 0.73 8.59
C VAL A 63 -14.29 1.13 8.97
N ALA A 64 -15.04 1.74 8.05
CA ALA A 64 -16.36 2.29 8.34
C ALA A 64 -17.45 1.23 8.44
N HIS A 65 -17.36 0.15 7.66
CA HIS A 65 -18.46 -0.80 7.48
C HIS A 65 -18.13 -2.22 7.94
N HIS A 66 -16.86 -2.58 8.12
CA HIS A 66 -16.45 -3.96 8.42
C HIS A 66 -15.40 -4.03 9.55
N PRO A 67 -15.68 -3.47 10.74
CA PRO A 67 -14.76 -3.56 11.88
C PRO A 67 -14.53 -5.00 12.36
N ASP A 68 -15.51 -5.89 12.17
CA ASP A 68 -15.42 -7.33 12.44
C ASP A 68 -14.42 -8.04 11.51
N ALA A 69 -14.31 -7.59 10.25
CA ALA A 69 -13.32 -8.07 9.31
C ALA A 69 -11.90 -7.73 9.81
N ILE A 70 -11.69 -6.52 10.33
CA ILE A 70 -10.39 -6.10 10.90
C ILE A 70 -10.03 -6.99 12.11
N VAL A 71 -10.99 -7.24 13.01
CA VAL A 71 -10.80 -8.16 14.15
C VAL A 71 -10.49 -9.59 13.69
N THR A 72 -11.05 -10.02 12.57
CA THR A 72 -10.76 -11.35 12.01
C THR A 72 -9.37 -11.41 11.40
N LEU A 73 -8.97 -10.39 10.65
CA LEU A 73 -7.63 -10.29 10.06
C LEU A 73 -6.55 -10.18 11.14
N SER A 74 -6.80 -9.48 12.25
CA SER A 74 -5.83 -9.36 13.34
C SER A 74 -5.48 -10.70 14.00
N ARG A 75 -6.30 -11.75 13.82
CA ARG A 75 -5.99 -13.10 14.29
C ARG A 75 -4.89 -13.77 13.47
N LEU A 76 -4.59 -13.25 12.29
CA LEU A 76 -3.49 -13.73 11.46
C LEU A 76 -2.14 -13.18 11.91
N CYS A 77 -2.12 -12.10 12.70
CA CYS A 77 -0.93 -11.55 13.31
C CYS A 77 -0.37 -12.49 14.39
N ASP A 78 0.95 -12.49 14.55
CA ASP A 78 1.60 -13.26 15.62
C ASP A 78 1.20 -12.74 17.00
N GLN A 79 1.14 -13.65 17.98
CA GLN A 79 0.69 -13.32 19.34
C GLN A 79 1.51 -12.21 19.98
N GLU A 80 2.84 -12.22 19.78
CA GLU A 80 3.75 -11.20 20.33
C GLU A 80 3.41 -9.80 19.83
N THR A 81 3.06 -9.67 18.55
CA THR A 81 2.64 -8.39 17.95
C THR A 81 1.32 -7.90 18.53
N MET A 82 0.45 -8.82 18.97
CA MET A 82 -0.87 -8.49 19.51
C MET A 82 -0.87 -8.16 21.02
N LEU A 83 0.25 -8.32 21.72
CA LEU A 83 0.35 -8.01 23.15
C LEU A 83 0.21 -6.50 23.40
N GLY A 84 -0.71 -6.13 24.30
CA GLY A 84 -0.90 -4.72 24.68
C GLY A 84 -1.52 -3.84 23.59
N VAL A 85 -2.14 -4.45 22.57
CA VAL A 85 -2.82 -3.75 21.49
C VAL A 85 -4.00 -2.95 22.00
N VAL A 86 -4.06 -1.69 21.59
CA VAL A 86 -5.20 -0.80 21.83
C VAL A 86 -6.05 -0.60 20.57
N ARG A 87 -5.43 -0.71 19.39
CA ARG A 87 -6.11 -0.49 18.11
C ARG A 87 -5.41 -1.25 16.98
N VAL A 88 -6.20 -1.77 16.04
CA VAL A 88 -5.71 -2.31 14.77
C VAL A 88 -6.39 -1.59 13.63
N LEU A 89 -5.64 -1.12 12.64
CA LEU A 89 -6.14 -0.39 11.49
C LEU A 89 -5.53 -0.93 10.19
N PRO A 90 -6.31 -1.10 9.12
CA PRO A 90 -5.74 -1.32 7.80
C PRO A 90 -5.19 0.01 7.27
N VAL A 91 -3.90 0.04 6.91
CA VAL A 91 -3.20 1.29 6.52
C VAL A 91 -2.71 1.29 5.09
N ALA A 92 -2.50 0.13 4.48
CA ALA A 92 -2.14 0.02 3.08
C ALA A 92 -2.76 -1.22 2.45
N LEU A 93 -3.04 -1.13 1.15
CA LEU A 93 -3.55 -2.20 0.31
C LEU A 93 -2.93 -2.05 -1.08
N ASP A 94 -2.34 -3.12 -1.60
CA ASP A 94 -1.69 -3.15 -2.90
C ASP A 94 -1.85 -4.52 -3.58
N ARG A 95 -1.25 -4.71 -4.75
CA ARG A 95 -1.34 -5.93 -5.55
C ARG A 95 -0.88 -7.23 -4.85
N TYR A 96 -0.18 -7.14 -3.73
CA TYR A 96 0.40 -8.27 -3.01
C TYR A 96 -0.25 -8.53 -1.65
N GLY A 97 -1.13 -7.67 -1.14
CA GLY A 97 -1.71 -7.85 0.19
C GLY A 97 -2.17 -6.58 0.88
N ILE A 98 -2.47 -6.74 2.18
CA ILE A 98 -2.92 -5.67 3.07
C ILE A 98 -1.94 -5.49 4.23
N VAL A 99 -1.72 -4.25 4.66
CA VAL A 99 -0.92 -3.93 5.85
C VAL A 99 -1.86 -3.49 6.97
N LEU A 100 -1.71 -4.13 8.13
CA LEU A 100 -2.39 -3.76 9.36
C LEU A 100 -1.41 -3.05 10.28
N ARG A 101 -1.75 -1.82 10.67
CA ARG A 101 -1.09 -1.12 11.76
C ARG A 101 -1.67 -1.59 13.08
N VAL A 102 -0.79 -2.13 13.91
CA VAL A 102 -1.07 -2.61 15.24
C VAL A 102 -0.51 -1.59 16.23
N GLU A 103 -1.40 -0.88 16.92
CA GLU A 103 -1.04 0.20 17.83
C GLU A 103 -1.13 -0.26 19.28
N THR A 104 -0.14 0.14 20.06
CA THR A 104 -0.09 0.03 21.52
C THR A 104 -0.11 1.43 22.13
N LEU A 105 -0.07 1.53 23.46
CA LEU A 105 0.02 2.83 24.14
C LEU A 105 1.34 3.59 23.88
N ARG A 106 2.40 2.92 23.40
CA ARG A 106 3.74 3.49 23.27
C ARG A 106 4.22 3.60 21.84
N GLU A 107 3.80 2.68 20.99
CA GLU A 107 4.32 2.52 19.64
C GLU A 107 3.29 1.86 18.72
N HIS A 108 3.60 1.78 17.44
CA HIS A 108 2.87 0.99 16.48
C HIS A 108 3.82 0.10 15.68
N ARG A 109 3.28 -0.99 15.15
CA ARG A 109 3.97 -1.90 14.24
C ARG A 109 3.06 -2.23 13.07
N ASP A 110 3.62 -2.23 11.87
CA ASP A 110 2.90 -2.61 10.68
C ASP A 110 3.12 -4.09 10.36
N VAL A 111 2.02 -4.82 10.13
CA VAL A 111 2.01 -6.26 9.86
C VAL A 111 1.45 -6.50 8.47
N ARG A 112 2.27 -7.13 7.62
CA ARG A 112 1.91 -7.49 6.26
C ARG A 112 1.16 -8.82 6.24
N LEU A 113 -0.07 -8.80 5.73
CA LEU A 113 -0.84 -10.00 5.40
C LEU A 113 -0.81 -10.18 3.88
N ALA A 114 0.03 -11.11 3.41
CA ALA A 114 0.22 -11.36 1.99
C ALA A 114 -0.97 -12.09 1.37
N PHE A 115 -1.37 -11.65 0.17
CA PHE A 115 -2.23 -12.45 -0.69
C PHE A 115 -1.48 -13.68 -1.19
N ARG A 116 -2.22 -14.74 -1.55
CA ARG A 116 -1.61 -16.00 -2.01
C ARG A 116 -1.06 -15.88 -3.43
N ARG A 117 -1.50 -14.85 -4.15
CA ARG A 117 -1.04 -14.48 -5.49
C ARG A 117 -1.08 -12.96 -5.65
N ARG A 118 -0.32 -12.45 -6.62
CA ARG A 118 -0.48 -11.09 -7.12
C ARG A 118 -1.89 -10.92 -7.70
N VAL A 119 -2.48 -9.75 -7.46
CA VAL A 119 -3.77 -9.33 -8.01
C VAL A 119 -3.60 -8.10 -8.91
N ASP A 120 -4.39 -8.02 -9.98
CA ASP A 120 -4.30 -6.89 -10.92
C ASP A 120 -5.58 -6.03 -10.96
N SER A 121 -6.55 -6.33 -10.09
CA SER A 121 -7.79 -5.56 -9.97
C SER A 121 -8.37 -5.58 -8.55
N GLY A 122 -9.21 -4.60 -8.23
CA GLY A 122 -9.91 -4.54 -6.94
C GLY A 122 -10.82 -5.74 -6.68
N THR A 123 -11.42 -6.32 -7.73
CA THR A 123 -12.24 -7.54 -7.61
C THR A 123 -11.41 -8.75 -7.18
N GLU A 124 -10.20 -8.89 -7.72
CA GLU A 124 -9.26 -9.93 -7.31
C GLU A 124 -8.73 -9.69 -5.89
N ALA A 125 -8.41 -8.44 -5.54
CA ALA A 125 -8.02 -8.07 -4.18
C ALA A 125 -9.12 -8.45 -3.16
N ALA A 126 -10.38 -8.16 -3.47
CA ALA A 126 -11.50 -8.54 -2.62
C ALA A 126 -11.64 -10.07 -2.48
N ALA A 127 -11.29 -10.84 -3.51
CA ALA A 127 -11.28 -12.30 -3.43
C ALA A 127 -10.17 -12.81 -2.50
N GLU A 128 -8.95 -12.31 -2.64
CA GLU A 128 -7.84 -12.68 -1.77
C GLU A 128 -8.06 -12.21 -0.32
N LEU A 129 -8.69 -11.06 -0.10
CA LEU A 129 -9.09 -10.60 1.23
C LEU A 129 -10.09 -11.56 1.89
N ARG A 130 -11.08 -12.08 1.15
CA ARG A 130 -12.00 -13.11 1.65
C ARG A 130 -11.26 -14.39 2.05
N HIS A 131 -10.19 -14.74 1.36
CA HIS A 131 -9.37 -15.89 1.74
C HIS A 131 -8.62 -15.66 3.05
N LEU A 132 -8.03 -14.48 3.25
CA LEU A 132 -7.44 -14.10 4.54
C LEU A 132 -8.48 -14.13 5.66
N LEU A 133 -9.67 -13.58 5.44
CA LEU A 133 -10.76 -13.61 6.42
C LEU A 133 -11.18 -15.04 6.77
N ALA A 134 -11.30 -15.92 5.77
CA ALA A 134 -11.61 -17.32 5.99
C ALA A 134 -10.51 -18.04 6.78
N GLU A 135 -9.24 -17.68 6.59
CA GLU A 135 -8.13 -18.20 7.38
C GLU A 135 -8.18 -17.69 8.83
N GLY A 136 -8.32 -16.37 9.02
CA GLY A 136 -8.39 -15.75 10.34
C GLY A 136 -9.58 -16.25 11.17
N SER A 137 -10.70 -16.56 10.51
CA SER A 137 -11.88 -17.15 11.15
C SER A 137 -11.63 -18.53 11.75
N ARG A 138 -10.67 -19.30 11.20
CA ARG A 138 -10.28 -20.62 11.71
C ARG A 138 -9.33 -20.54 12.90
N ARG A 139 -8.63 -19.41 13.06
CA ARG A 139 -7.76 -19.17 14.20
C ARG A 139 -8.60 -18.80 15.41
N ARG A 140 -8.30 -19.40 16.57
CA ARG A 140 -8.95 -19.03 17.83
C ARG A 140 -8.61 -17.58 18.17
N PRO A 141 -9.55 -16.81 18.76
CA PRO A 141 -9.23 -15.48 19.25
C PRO A 141 -8.05 -15.55 20.24
N CYS A 142 -7.08 -14.66 20.12
CA CYS A 142 -6.15 -14.40 21.22
C CYS A 142 -7.02 -13.91 22.39
N ALA A 143 -6.91 -14.56 23.56
CA ALA A 143 -7.68 -14.13 24.72
C ALA A 143 -7.29 -12.68 25.06
N PRO A 144 -8.26 -11.81 25.41
CA PRO A 144 -7.92 -10.50 25.93
C PRO A 144 -7.16 -10.68 27.25
N HIS A 145 -6.02 -9.99 27.38
CA HIS A 145 -5.27 -9.87 28.62
C HIS A 145 -5.83 -8.74 29.49
#